data_AF-A0AAD7TE51-F1
#
_entry.id   AF-A0AAD7TE51-F1
#
_cell.length_a   1.000
_cell.length_b   1.000
_cell.length_c   1.000
_cell.angle_alpha   90.00
_cell.angle_beta   90.00
_cell.angle_gamma   90.00
#
_symmetry.space_group_name_H-M   'P 1'
#
loop_
_entity.id
_entity.type
_entity.pdbx_description
1 polymer ?
#
loop_
_entity_poly.entity_id
_entity_poly.type
_entity_poly.pdbx_seq_one_letter_code
_entity_poly.pdbx_strand_id
1 'polypeptide(L)'
;MPPVDKAKAAGVSASSFFDLKAEIAKKEEEFAKVRASGKEAYIVGGVKRDDKKISQWAKANPGVHARAARDIELEEISKPTLESARAILERKAKVYDKLRKGKSGGLDDKQYGELLVDGVQFEQKGIDPYFSSDSDDVDESLTVPVPPDGEEDDPIMEYLDEYGRTRTARRSEIPRDRLPQAGKEEEEDFEYVQPF
;
A
#
# COMPACT_ATOMS: atom_id res chain seq x y z
N MET A 1 -25.05 58.07 -17.03
CA MET A 1 -23.79 57.29 -17.15
C MET A 1 -23.94 56.02 -16.32
N PRO A 2 -23.77 54.82 -16.88
CA PRO A 2 -23.72 53.60 -16.08
C PRO A 2 -22.36 53.50 -15.36
N PRO A 3 -22.31 52.95 -14.13
CA PRO A 3 -21.06 52.79 -13.39
C PRO A 3 -20.15 51.76 -14.06
N VAL A 4 -18.86 52.09 -14.14
CA VAL A 4 -17.82 51.39 -14.92
C VAL A 4 -17.28 50.13 -14.20
N ASP A 5 -17.66 49.91 -12.94
CA ASP A 5 -17.18 48.78 -12.14
C ASP A 5 -18.22 47.65 -12.08
N LYS A 6 -17.99 46.57 -12.83
CA LYS A 6 -18.83 45.35 -12.81
C LYS A 6 -19.01 44.77 -11.40
N ALA A 7 -18.08 45.02 -10.48
CA ALA A 7 -18.14 44.60 -9.08
C ALA A 7 -19.25 45.30 -8.28
N LYS A 8 -19.51 46.60 -8.53
CA LYS A 8 -20.61 47.33 -7.88
C LYS A 8 -21.97 46.98 -8.48
N ALA A 9 -22.02 46.56 -9.74
CA ALA A 9 -23.25 46.14 -10.42
C ALA A 9 -23.76 44.75 -9.96
N ALA A 10 -22.90 43.92 -9.36
CA ALA A 10 -23.27 42.59 -8.84
C ALA A 10 -23.70 42.59 -7.35
N GLY A 11 -23.71 43.75 -6.68
CA GLY A 11 -24.13 43.85 -5.27
C GLY A 11 -23.20 43.18 -4.25
N VAL A 12 -22.00 42.75 -4.64
CA VAL A 12 -21.05 42.08 -3.74
C VAL A 12 -20.19 43.15 -3.03
N SER A 13 -20.62 43.54 -1.84
CA SER A 13 -19.84 44.38 -0.92
C SER A 13 -18.94 43.53 -0.02
N ALA A 14 -17.88 44.11 0.56
CA ALA A 14 -17.05 43.42 1.55
C ALA A 14 -17.86 42.93 2.78
N SER A 15 -18.96 43.62 3.13
CA SER A 15 -19.89 43.17 4.16
C SER A 15 -20.68 41.91 3.76
N SER A 16 -21.01 41.75 2.48
CA SER A 16 -21.68 40.54 1.96
C SER A 16 -20.76 39.31 2.02
N PHE A 17 -19.44 39.48 1.88
CA PHE A 17 -18.49 38.37 2.05
C PHE A 17 -18.45 37.82 3.47
N PHE A 18 -18.45 38.72 4.48
CA PHE A 18 -18.50 38.29 5.88
C PHE A 18 -19.84 37.62 6.23
N ASP A 19 -20.95 38.09 5.65
CA ASP A 19 -22.27 37.50 5.85
C ASP A 19 -22.36 36.09 5.24
N LEU A 20 -21.86 35.91 4.01
CA LEU A 20 -21.72 34.59 3.39
C LEU A 20 -20.85 33.65 4.22
N LYS A 21 -19.73 34.14 4.76
CA LYS A 21 -18.87 33.33 5.63
C LYS A 21 -19.60 32.91 6.91
N ALA A 22 -20.40 33.81 7.50
CA ALA A 22 -21.20 33.50 8.67
C ALA A 22 -22.31 32.49 8.34
N GLU A 23 -22.93 32.58 7.17
CA GLU A 23 -23.96 31.64 6.71
C GLU A 23 -23.37 30.26 6.40
N ILE A 24 -22.19 30.19 5.78
CA ILE A 24 -21.44 28.95 5.57
C ILE A 24 -21.11 28.29 6.92
N ALA A 25 -20.59 29.05 7.89
CA ALA A 25 -20.27 28.51 9.21
C ALA A 25 -21.51 27.95 9.93
N LYS A 26 -22.65 28.67 9.87
CA LYS A 26 -23.92 28.18 10.41
C LYS A 26 -24.35 26.88 9.74
N LYS A 27 -24.23 26.79 8.41
CA LYS A 27 -24.57 25.58 7.65
C LYS A 27 -23.64 24.41 8.00
N GLU A 28 -22.35 24.65 8.13
CA GLU A 28 -21.37 23.64 8.55
C GLU A 28 -21.68 23.08 9.95
N GLU A 29 -22.04 23.95 10.90
CA GLU A 29 -22.48 23.51 12.23
C GLU A 29 -23.79 22.70 12.17
N GLU A 30 -24.76 23.14 11.36
CA GLU A 30 -25.99 22.38 11.10
C GLU A 30 -25.68 21.00 10.51
N PHE A 31 -24.77 20.92 9.53
CA PHE A 31 -24.34 19.65 8.93
C PHE A 31 -23.62 18.74 9.92
N ALA A 32 -22.76 19.31 10.77
CA ALA A 32 -22.06 18.56 11.81
C ALA A 32 -23.05 17.98 12.84
N LYS A 33 -24.04 18.78 13.29
CA LYS A 33 -25.11 18.33 14.20
C LYS A 33 -25.98 17.25 13.57
N VAL A 34 -26.34 17.42 12.29
CA VAL A 34 -27.15 16.44 11.55
C VAL A 34 -26.39 15.13 11.36
N ARG A 35 -25.10 15.17 10.98
CA ARG A 35 -24.24 13.98 10.95
C ARG A 35 -24.13 13.29 12.30
N ALA A 36 -23.86 14.06 13.37
CA ALA A 36 -23.75 13.52 14.72
C ALA A 36 -25.06 12.87 15.21
N SER A 37 -26.22 13.36 14.74
CA SER A 37 -27.52 12.78 15.04
C SER A 37 -27.84 11.48 14.27
N GLY A 38 -26.94 11.02 13.40
CA GLY A 38 -27.12 9.80 12.60
C GLY A 38 -28.15 9.92 11.48
N LYS A 39 -28.76 11.10 11.31
CA LYS A 39 -29.63 11.42 10.17
C LYS A 39 -28.76 11.89 9.02
N GLU A 40 -28.12 10.95 8.34
CA GLU A 40 -27.45 11.27 7.08
C GLU A 40 -28.51 11.65 6.04
N ALA A 41 -28.89 12.93 6.01
CA ALA A 41 -29.64 13.49 4.91
C ALA A 41 -28.70 13.48 3.68
N TYR A 42 -28.69 12.36 2.97
CA TYR A 42 -27.90 12.17 1.78
C TYR A 42 -28.49 13.03 0.67
N ILE A 43 -28.04 14.30 0.59
CA ILE A 43 -28.36 15.19 -0.52
C ILE A 43 -27.48 14.78 -1.70
N VAL A 44 -27.81 13.68 -2.37
CA VAL A 44 -27.30 13.41 -3.71
C VAL A 44 -28.26 13.99 -4.72
N GLY A 45 -27.81 15.06 -5.39
CA GLY A 45 -28.53 15.75 -6.46
C GLY A 45 -29.53 16.80 -5.99
N GLY A 46 -29.36 17.40 -4.81
CA GLY A 46 -30.21 18.51 -4.34
C GLY A 46 -31.62 18.13 -3.86
N VAL A 47 -32.02 16.86 -4.00
CA VAL A 47 -33.33 16.36 -3.54
C VAL A 47 -33.19 15.72 -2.18
N LYS A 48 -33.91 16.25 -1.18
CA LYS A 48 -34.11 15.58 0.11
C LYS A 48 -34.88 14.30 -0.14
N ARG A 49 -34.22 13.14 -0.01
CA ARG A 49 -34.91 11.86 0.00
C ARG A 49 -35.44 11.64 1.41
N ASP A 50 -36.72 11.28 1.51
CA ASP A 50 -37.33 10.84 2.77
C ASP A 50 -36.50 9.71 3.37
N ASP A 51 -36.51 9.57 4.70
CA ASP A 51 -35.73 8.63 5.52
C ASP A 51 -35.92 7.16 5.09
N LYS A 52 -35.37 6.79 3.94
CA LYS A 52 -35.36 5.41 3.46
C LYS A 52 -34.25 4.70 4.21
N LYS A 53 -34.63 3.55 4.79
CA LYS A 53 -33.69 2.63 5.45
C LYS A 53 -32.45 2.48 4.58
N ILE A 54 -31.29 2.70 5.19
CA ILE A 54 -29.98 2.58 4.54
C ILE A 54 -29.92 1.21 3.86
N SER A 55 -29.58 1.20 2.57
CA SER A 55 -29.48 0.00 1.76
C SER A 55 -28.53 -1.01 2.41
N GLN A 56 -28.77 -2.31 2.27
CA GLN A 56 -27.92 -3.33 2.91
C GLN A 56 -26.44 -3.20 2.51
N TRP A 57 -26.17 -2.76 1.27
CA TRP A 57 -24.81 -2.49 0.77
C TRP A 57 -24.16 -1.23 1.35
N ALA A 58 -24.94 -0.32 1.93
CA ALA A 58 -24.43 0.89 2.58
C ALA A 58 -24.24 0.71 4.09
N LYS A 59 -24.57 -0.46 4.65
CA LYS A 59 -24.28 -0.79 6.05
C LYS A 59 -22.80 -1.12 6.19
N ALA A 60 -22.10 -0.45 7.10
CA ALA A 60 -20.74 -0.82 7.48
C ALA A 60 -20.71 -2.25 8.06
N ASN A 61 -19.63 -2.99 7.80
CA ASN A 61 -19.47 -4.33 8.35
C ASN A 61 -19.40 -4.27 9.89
N PRO A 62 -20.00 -5.26 10.59
CA PRO A 62 -19.94 -5.31 12.04
C PRO A 62 -18.48 -5.37 12.52
N GLY A 63 -18.17 -4.55 13.52
CA GLY A 63 -16.84 -4.48 14.12
C GLY A 63 -15.76 -3.74 13.32
N VAL A 64 -16.08 -3.08 12.19
CA VAL A 64 -15.11 -2.23 11.47
C VAL A 64 -14.58 -1.12 12.36
N HIS A 65 -15.46 -0.41 13.07
CA HIS A 65 -15.05 0.65 14.00
C HIS A 65 -14.20 0.11 15.16
N ALA A 66 -14.52 -1.08 15.68
CA ALA A 66 -13.73 -1.70 16.74
C ALA A 66 -12.34 -2.16 16.25
N ARG A 67 -12.21 -2.61 15.00
CA ARG A 67 -10.90 -2.87 14.38
C ARG A 67 -10.11 -1.59 14.18
N ALA A 68 -10.73 -0.58 13.57
CA ALA A 68 -10.09 0.71 13.35
C ALA A 68 -9.60 1.37 14.65
N ALA A 69 -10.38 1.29 15.74
CA ALA A 69 -9.96 1.79 17.04
C ALA A 69 -8.72 1.04 17.59
N ARG A 70 -8.70 -0.30 17.48
CA ARG A 70 -7.52 -1.10 17.88
C ARG A 70 -6.29 -0.78 17.06
N ASP A 71 -6.45 -0.56 15.75
CA ASP A 71 -5.33 -0.26 14.87
C ASP A 71 -4.68 1.08 15.26
N ILE A 72 -5.48 2.09 15.61
CA ILE A 72 -5.00 3.38 16.13
C ILE A 72 -4.21 3.20 17.45
N GLU A 73 -4.74 2.42 18.40
CA GLU A 73 -4.06 2.16 19.68
C GLU A 73 -2.71 1.46 19.48
N LEU A 74 -2.63 0.49 18.57
CA LEU A 74 -1.38 -0.21 18.24
C LEU A 74 -0.36 0.71 17.55
N GLU A 75 -0.81 1.63 16.70
CA GLU A 75 0.06 2.65 16.10
C GLU A 75 0.62 3.63 17.14
N GLU A 76 -0.17 4.00 18.15
CA GLU A 76 0.29 4.87 19.24
C GLU A 76 1.32 4.18 20.13
N ILE A 77 1.16 2.89 20.41
CA ILE A 77 2.12 2.09 21.18
C ILE A 77 3.42 1.86 20.40
N SER A 78 3.33 1.68 19.08
CA SER A 78 4.49 1.36 18.23
C SER A 78 5.36 2.57 17.88
N LYS A 79 4.84 3.80 18.00
CA LYS A 79 5.64 5.01 17.80
C LYS A 79 6.60 5.17 18.97
N PRO A 80 7.94 5.02 18.76
CA PRO A 80 8.90 5.24 19.83
C PRO A 80 8.76 6.69 20.28
N THR A 81 8.32 6.90 21.52
CA THR A 81 8.26 8.23 22.12
C THR A 81 9.67 8.80 22.18
N LEU A 82 9.82 10.12 22.07
CA LEU A 82 11.13 10.79 22.13
C LEU A 82 11.90 10.40 23.40
N GLU A 83 11.21 10.19 24.51
CA GLU A 83 11.79 9.72 25.77
C GLU A 83 12.28 8.27 25.69
N SER A 84 11.52 7.36 25.08
CA SER A 84 11.95 5.98 24.87
C SER A 84 13.19 5.89 23.95
N ALA A 85 13.20 6.67 22.87
CA ALA A 85 14.32 6.74 21.94
C ALA A 85 15.57 7.28 22.65
N ARG A 86 15.42 8.34 23.45
CA ARG A 86 16.49 8.90 24.28
C ARG A 86 17.02 7.89 25.29
N ALA A 87 16.15 7.16 26.00
CA ALA A 87 16.56 6.14 26.95
C ALA A 87 17.33 4.99 26.28
N ILE A 88 16.91 4.56 25.08
CA ILE A 88 17.61 3.55 24.29
C ILE A 88 18.99 4.06 23.85
N LEU A 89 19.07 5.29 23.35
CA LEU A 89 20.33 5.90 22.94
C LEU A 89 21.30 6.08 24.12
N GLU A 90 20.82 6.52 25.29
CA GLU A 90 21.65 6.63 26.49
C GLU A 90 22.17 5.26 26.95
N ARG A 91 21.35 4.20 26.86
CA ARG A 91 21.82 2.83 27.15
C ARG A 91 22.88 2.38 26.14
N LYS A 92 22.64 2.58 24.84
CA LYS A 92 23.61 2.26 23.79
C LYS A 92 24.92 3.01 24.00
N ALA A 93 24.87 4.32 24.24
CA ALA A 93 26.05 5.15 24.50
C ALA A 93 26.87 4.62 25.70
N LYS A 94 26.22 4.27 26.81
CA LYS A 94 26.89 3.65 27.96
C LYS A 94 27.55 2.32 27.63
N VAL A 95 26.96 1.51 26.74
CA VAL A 95 27.56 0.25 26.27
C VAL A 95 28.77 0.53 25.39
N TYR A 96 28.67 1.46 24.43
CA TYR A 96 29.80 1.88 23.59
C TYR A 96 30.96 2.46 24.41
N ASP A 97 30.68 3.28 25.43
CA ASP A 97 31.73 3.81 26.32
C ASP A 97 32.46 2.72 27.10
N LYS A 98 31.77 1.64 27.47
CA LYS A 98 32.37 0.48 28.15
C LYS A 98 33.22 -0.33 27.16
N LEU A 99 32.66 -0.60 25.98
CA LEU A 99 33.36 -1.28 24.88
C LEU A 99 34.66 -0.55 24.51
N ARG A 100 34.59 0.78 24.34
CA ARG A 100 35.73 1.64 24.05
C ARG A 100 36.81 1.58 25.12
N LYS A 101 36.43 1.41 26.39
CA LYS A 101 37.38 1.27 27.51
C LYS A 101 37.91 -0.17 27.66
N GLY A 102 37.65 -1.05 26.70
CA GLY A 102 38.05 -2.47 26.73
C GLY A 102 37.33 -3.28 27.80
N LYS A 103 36.19 -2.78 28.32
CA LYS A 103 35.36 -3.53 29.27
C LYS A 103 34.32 -4.32 28.50
N SER A 104 34.01 -5.52 29.00
CA SER A 104 33.07 -6.45 28.36
C SER A 104 31.64 -5.89 28.17
N GLY A 105 31.29 -4.73 28.73
CA GLY A 105 29.99 -4.09 28.49
C GLY A 105 28.75 -4.89 28.98
N GLY A 106 28.93 -6.12 29.48
CA GLY A 106 27.89 -7.11 29.72
C GLY A 106 27.73 -8.20 28.64
N LEU A 107 28.62 -8.26 27.63
CA LEU A 107 28.67 -9.31 26.61
C LEU A 107 29.59 -10.46 27.06
N ASP A 108 29.23 -11.67 26.67
CA ASP A 108 30.05 -12.88 26.82
C ASP A 108 31.20 -12.90 25.80
N ASP A 109 32.30 -13.58 26.09
CA ASP A 109 33.50 -13.60 25.23
C ASP A 109 33.20 -14.16 23.83
N LYS A 110 32.22 -15.07 23.73
CA LYS A 110 31.72 -15.59 22.45
C LYS A 110 30.97 -14.54 21.65
N GLN A 111 30.14 -13.75 22.32
CA GLN A 111 29.41 -12.65 21.69
C GLN A 111 30.39 -11.58 21.23
N TYR A 112 31.45 -11.32 22.00
CA TYR A 112 32.57 -10.47 21.59
C TYR A 112 33.26 -10.95 20.32
N GLY A 113 33.53 -12.25 20.21
CA GLY A 113 34.16 -12.83 19.01
C GLY A 113 33.26 -12.79 17.76
N GLU A 114 31.94 -12.75 17.94
CA GLU A 114 30.97 -12.55 16.85
C GLU A 114 30.84 -11.09 16.40
N LEU A 115 31.24 -10.12 17.23
CA LEU A 115 31.34 -8.72 16.79
C LEU A 115 32.51 -8.59 15.81
N LEU A 116 32.17 -8.50 14.52
CA LEU A 116 33.09 -8.30 13.40
C LEU A 116 33.91 -6.99 13.45
N VAL A 117 33.73 -6.18 14.49
CA VAL A 117 34.41 -4.90 14.66
C VAL A 117 35.42 -5.01 15.80
N ASP A 118 36.68 -5.29 15.47
CA ASP A 118 37.78 -5.11 16.40
C ASP A 118 37.89 -3.63 16.77
N GLY A 119 37.53 -3.28 18.00
CA GLY A 119 37.65 -1.89 18.50
C GLY A 119 39.07 -1.34 18.41
N VAL A 120 40.08 -2.23 18.39
CA VAL A 120 41.51 -1.88 18.21
C VAL A 120 41.80 -1.41 16.79
N GLN A 121 41.12 -1.94 15.77
CA GLN A 121 41.35 -1.57 14.38
C GLN A 121 40.79 -0.18 14.04
N PHE A 122 39.71 0.24 14.70
CA PHE A 122 39.08 1.56 14.49
C PHE A 122 39.89 2.74 15.06
N GLU A 123 40.61 2.56 16.17
CA GLU A 123 41.46 3.63 16.74
C GLU A 123 42.83 3.72 16.05
N GLN A 124 43.37 2.60 15.54
CA GLN A 124 44.68 2.60 14.86
C GLN A 124 44.60 2.96 13.38
N LYS A 125 43.54 2.57 12.67
CA LYS A 125 43.27 3.03 11.31
C LYS A 125 42.24 4.16 11.40
N GLY A 126 42.74 5.39 11.47
CA GLY A 126 41.92 6.56 11.16
C GLY A 126 41.18 6.30 9.85
N ILE A 127 39.89 6.66 9.82
CA ILE A 127 38.93 6.46 8.72
C ILE A 127 39.67 6.56 7.38
N ASP A 128 39.96 5.40 6.79
CA ASP A 128 40.69 5.34 5.53
C ASP A 128 39.76 5.96 4.47
N PRO A 129 40.17 7.00 3.72
CA PRO A 129 39.33 7.62 2.69
C PRO A 129 38.89 6.63 1.60
N TYR A 130 39.55 5.47 1.54
CA TYR A 130 39.26 4.38 0.63
C TYR A 130 37.92 3.67 0.89
N PHE A 131 37.38 3.74 2.12
CA PHE A 131 36.05 3.18 2.43
C PHE A 131 34.90 4.13 2.07
N SER A 132 35.16 5.32 1.53
CA SER A 132 34.13 6.31 1.18
C SER A 132 33.54 6.12 -0.23
N SER A 133 33.86 5.02 -0.91
CA SER A 133 33.42 4.78 -2.29
C SER A 133 32.88 3.36 -2.49
N ASP A 134 31.93 2.94 -1.65
CA ASP A 134 31.07 1.80 -1.96
C ASP A 134 29.84 2.28 -2.76
N SER A 135 30.10 3.01 -3.85
CA SER A 135 29.09 3.34 -4.86
C SER A 135 28.88 2.11 -5.75
N ASP A 136 28.48 1.00 -5.15
CA ASP A 136 28.00 -0.19 -5.86
C ASP A 136 26.47 -0.13 -5.99
N ASP A 137 25.95 1.08 -6.28
CA ASP A 137 24.59 1.28 -6.80
C ASP A 137 24.53 0.75 -8.24
N VAL A 138 24.76 -0.55 -8.37
CA VAL A 138 24.43 -1.30 -9.56
C VAL A 138 22.92 -1.45 -9.51
N ASP A 139 22.24 -0.79 -10.44
CA ASP A 139 20.78 -0.87 -10.57
C ASP A 139 20.36 -2.32 -10.79
N GLU A 140 20.02 -3.02 -9.70
CA GLU A 140 19.56 -4.40 -9.73
C GLU A 140 18.27 -4.55 -10.54
N SER A 141 17.54 -3.45 -10.80
CA SER A 141 16.36 -3.46 -11.67
C SER A 141 16.71 -3.65 -13.15
N LEU A 142 17.98 -3.44 -13.54
CA LEU A 142 18.47 -3.75 -14.88
C LEU A 142 18.67 -5.27 -15.10
N THR A 143 18.76 -6.04 -14.02
CA THR A 143 18.93 -7.49 -14.09
C THR A 143 17.56 -8.16 -14.21
N VAL A 144 17.16 -8.46 -15.45
CA VAL A 144 15.97 -9.27 -15.70
C VAL A 144 16.27 -10.72 -15.28
N PRO A 145 15.44 -11.34 -14.41
CA PRO A 145 15.60 -12.75 -14.06
C PRO A 145 15.60 -13.61 -15.33
N VAL A 146 16.73 -14.29 -15.58
CA VAL A 146 16.83 -15.28 -16.66
C VAL A 146 16.13 -16.54 -16.15
N PRO A 147 15.16 -17.08 -16.90
CA PRO A 147 14.56 -18.35 -16.53
C PRO A 147 15.64 -19.44 -16.47
N PRO A 148 15.53 -20.41 -15.54
CA PRO A 148 16.51 -21.49 -15.44
C PRO A 148 16.60 -22.26 -16.77
N ASP A 149 17.82 -22.69 -17.10
CA ASP A 149 18.11 -23.44 -18.33
C ASP A 149 17.14 -24.63 -18.48
N GLY A 150 16.18 -24.53 -19.41
CA GLY A 150 15.16 -25.56 -19.67
C GLY A 150 13.69 -25.09 -19.76
N GLU A 151 13.38 -23.85 -19.36
CA GLU A 151 12.02 -23.26 -19.48
C GLU A 151 11.71 -22.67 -20.87
N GLU A 152 12.71 -22.55 -21.74
CA GLU A 152 12.54 -22.01 -23.10
C GLU A 152 11.68 -22.93 -24.00
N ASP A 153 11.65 -24.23 -23.69
CA ASP A 153 10.94 -25.25 -24.47
C ASP A 153 9.50 -25.54 -23.99
N ASP A 154 8.99 -24.77 -23.02
CA ASP A 154 7.64 -24.98 -22.48
C ASP A 154 6.63 -23.90 -22.96
N PRO A 155 5.93 -24.09 -24.09
CA PRO A 155 5.01 -23.10 -24.62
C PRO A 155 3.78 -22.92 -23.70
N ILE A 156 3.31 -21.67 -23.59
CA ILE A 156 2.02 -21.36 -22.95
C ILE A 156 0.91 -21.82 -23.90
N MET A 157 -0.01 -22.65 -23.40
CA MET A 157 -1.16 -23.14 -24.16
C MET A 157 -2.48 -22.82 -23.46
N GLU A 158 -3.54 -22.71 -24.25
CA GLU A 158 -4.90 -22.53 -23.75
C GLU A 158 -5.54 -23.91 -23.50
N TYR A 159 -6.16 -24.08 -22.33
CA TYR A 159 -6.91 -25.29 -21.98
C TYR A 159 -8.24 -24.95 -21.32
N LEU A 160 -9.19 -25.90 -21.35
CA LEU A 160 -10.46 -25.78 -20.66
C LEU A 160 -10.35 -26.28 -19.21
N ASP A 161 -10.63 -25.40 -18.25
CA ASP A 161 -10.67 -25.76 -16.84
C ASP A 161 -11.90 -26.65 -16.50
N GLU A 162 -11.96 -27.20 -15.28
CA GLU A 162 -13.09 -28.00 -14.74
C GLU A 162 -14.44 -27.31 -14.88
N TYR A 163 -14.41 -25.98 -14.92
CA TYR A 163 -15.57 -25.11 -15.00
C TYR A 163 -15.90 -24.68 -16.44
N GLY A 164 -15.27 -25.30 -17.45
CA GLY A 164 -15.48 -24.97 -18.88
C GLY A 164 -14.97 -23.58 -19.28
N ARG A 165 -14.09 -22.98 -18.48
CA ARG A 165 -13.47 -21.67 -18.78
C ARG A 165 -12.14 -21.88 -19.48
N THR A 166 -11.84 -21.06 -20.48
CA THR A 166 -10.51 -21.02 -21.11
C THR A 166 -9.50 -20.39 -20.14
N ARG A 167 -8.39 -21.08 -19.91
CA ARG A 167 -7.25 -20.61 -19.10
C ARG A 167 -5.95 -20.85 -19.85
N THR A 168 -4.97 -20.01 -19.61
CA THR A 168 -3.60 -20.16 -20.13
C THR A 168 -2.68 -20.71 -19.04
N ALA A 169 -1.88 -21.71 -19.37
CA ALA A 169 -0.83 -22.26 -18.52
C ALA A 169 0.31 -22.84 -19.37
N ARG A 170 1.46 -23.12 -18.76
CA ARG A 170 2.56 -23.84 -19.43
C ARG A 170 2.12 -25.26 -19.79
N ARG A 171 2.66 -25.85 -20.87
CA ARG A 171 2.31 -27.22 -21.30
C ARG A 171 2.60 -28.24 -20.20
N SER A 172 3.65 -28.05 -19.39
CA SER A 172 3.97 -28.94 -18.26
C SER A 172 2.94 -28.88 -17.12
N GLU A 173 2.27 -27.74 -16.94
CA GLU A 173 1.29 -27.52 -15.86
C GLU A 173 -0.13 -27.96 -16.24
N ILE A 174 -0.40 -28.17 -17.53
CA ILE A 174 -1.71 -28.60 -18.01
C ILE A 174 -1.89 -30.10 -17.71
N PRO A 175 -2.98 -30.50 -17.01
CA PRO A 175 -3.29 -31.91 -16.81
C PRO A 175 -3.29 -32.68 -18.13
N ARG A 176 -2.68 -33.87 -18.14
CA ARG A 176 -2.48 -34.67 -19.36
C ARG A 176 -3.76 -34.90 -20.18
N ASP A 177 -4.89 -35.07 -19.50
CA ASP A 177 -6.19 -35.31 -20.12
C ASP A 177 -6.75 -34.08 -20.86
N ARG A 178 -6.16 -32.89 -20.63
CA ARG A 178 -6.57 -31.61 -21.23
C ARG A 178 -5.60 -31.10 -22.27
N LEU A 179 -4.51 -31.83 -22.52
CA LEU A 179 -3.58 -31.51 -23.59
C LEU A 179 -4.26 -31.80 -24.94
N PRO A 180 -4.12 -30.93 -25.94
CA PRO A 180 -4.53 -31.26 -27.30
C PRO A 180 -3.74 -32.48 -27.76
N GLN A 181 -4.43 -33.57 -28.11
CA GLN A 181 -3.80 -34.76 -28.68
C GLN A 181 -3.33 -34.42 -30.10
N ALA A 182 -2.02 -34.19 -30.27
CA ALA A 182 -1.39 -34.07 -31.57
C ALA A 182 -1.58 -35.39 -32.34
N GLY A 183 -2.63 -35.46 -33.18
CA GLY A 183 -2.96 -36.66 -33.95
C GLY A 183 -4.45 -36.98 -34.11
N LYS A 184 -5.37 -36.17 -33.57
CA LYS A 184 -6.77 -36.19 -34.01
C LYS A 184 -7.00 -35.02 -34.94
N GLU A 185 -6.61 -35.23 -36.20
CA GLU A 185 -7.21 -34.51 -37.31
C GLU A 185 -8.73 -34.65 -37.15
N GLU A 186 -9.42 -33.52 -37.17
CA GLU A 186 -10.87 -33.47 -37.20
C GLU A 186 -11.30 -34.23 -38.46
N GLU A 187 -11.83 -35.45 -38.28
CA GLU A 187 -12.71 -36.06 -39.28
C GLU A 187 -13.96 -35.17 -39.33
N GLU A 188 -13.88 -34.09 -40.11
CA GLU A 188 -15.04 -33.32 -40.53
C GLU A 188 -15.89 -34.26 -41.41
N ASP A 189 -16.90 -34.87 -40.80
CA ASP A 189 -17.97 -35.60 -41.49
C ASP A 189 -18.74 -34.64 -42.41
N PHE A 190 -18.21 -34.41 -43.62
CA PHE A 190 -18.95 -33.77 -44.71
C PHE A 190 -20.05 -34.71 -45.21
N GLU A 191 -21.25 -34.53 -44.66
CA GLU A 191 -22.47 -35.18 -45.15
C GLU A 191 -22.75 -34.75 -46.61
N TYR A 192 -22.45 -35.64 -47.56
CA TYR A 192 -22.71 -35.42 -48.99
C TYR A 192 -24.22 -35.50 -49.22
N VAL A 193 -24.92 -34.36 -49.19
CA VAL A 193 -26.31 -34.28 -49.63
C VAL A 193 -26.32 -34.52 -51.13
N GLN A 194 -26.73 -35.73 -51.55
CA GLN A 194 -26.93 -36.01 -52.97
C GLN A 194 -28.15 -35.24 -53.49
N PRO A 195 -28.02 -34.54 -54.63
CA PRO A 195 -29.15 -33.85 -55.24
C PRO A 195 -29.99 -34.85 -56.04
N PHE A 196 -31.29 -34.91 -55.75
CA PHE A 196 -32.32 -35.37 -56.68
C PHE A 196 -33.56 -34.48 -56.56
#